data_AF-A0AAV6A3E9-F1
#
_entry.id   AF-A0AAV6A3E9-F1
#
_cell.length_a   1.000
_cell.length_b   1.000
_cell.length_c   1.000
_cell.angle_alpha   90.00
_cell.angle_beta   90.00
_cell.angle_gamma   90.00
#
_symmetry.space_group_name_H-M   'P 1'
#
loop_
_entity.id
_entity.type
_entity.pdbx_description
1 polymer ?
#
loop_
_entity_poly.entity_id
_entity_poly.type
_entity_poly.pdbx_seq_one_letter_code
_entity_poly.pdbx_strand_id
1 'polypeptide(L)'
;GARRASRRLENFHMAALTNVVLLDPGEPADSERVIRTVGPNVMASVYYFYDAVHERGIEPPPFLRRIWPRYCSLVEEVPPEHRHFRTHEGHYTYLHPGEAKLIDAELIRATCLVGEADELIERIRELERGGLRELMFATGVDEKWRFSEEFARRVVARY
;
A
#
# COMPACT_ATOMS: atom_id res chain seq x y z
N GLY A 1 -1.54 -8.89 -24.79
CA GLY A 1 -2.96 -9.25 -24.72
C GLY A 1 -3.72 -8.69 -25.90
N ALA A 2 -4.16 -7.42 -25.83
CA ALA A 2 -5.08 -6.78 -26.78
C ALA A 2 -4.69 -6.92 -28.27
N ARG A 3 -3.45 -6.58 -28.64
CA ARG A 3 -2.95 -6.74 -30.03
C ARG A 3 -3.06 -8.18 -30.55
N ARG A 4 -2.75 -9.20 -29.72
CA ARG A 4 -2.86 -10.62 -30.11
C ARG A 4 -4.31 -11.06 -30.32
N ALA A 5 -5.26 -10.39 -29.68
CA ALA A 5 -6.68 -10.66 -29.77
C ALA A 5 -7.42 -9.68 -30.70
N SER A 6 -6.69 -8.89 -31.50
CA SER A 6 -7.25 -7.86 -32.39
C SER A 6 -8.22 -6.88 -31.69
N ARG A 7 -8.01 -6.62 -30.40
CA ARG A 7 -8.76 -5.64 -29.61
C ARG A 7 -7.97 -4.33 -29.48
N ARG A 8 -8.68 -3.20 -29.44
CA ARG A 8 -8.11 -1.89 -29.13
C ARG A 8 -8.26 -1.61 -27.63
N LEU A 9 -7.34 -0.82 -27.08
CA LEU A 9 -7.40 -0.35 -25.68
C LEU A 9 -8.07 1.03 -25.58
N GLU A 10 -8.55 1.56 -26.71
CA GLU A 10 -9.42 2.74 -26.75
C GLU A 10 -10.60 2.50 -25.79
N ASN A 11 -10.78 3.41 -24.83
CA ASN A 11 -11.81 3.34 -23.77
C ASN A 11 -11.69 2.13 -22.82
N PHE A 12 -10.53 1.49 -22.70
CA PHE A 12 -10.32 0.48 -21.66
C PHE A 12 -10.47 1.11 -20.27
N HIS A 13 -11.32 0.52 -19.42
CA HIS A 13 -11.54 0.99 -18.06
C HIS A 13 -10.36 0.60 -17.17
N MET A 14 -9.39 1.49 -17.04
CA MET A 14 -8.23 1.27 -16.20
C MET A 14 -8.60 1.54 -14.74
N ALA A 15 -8.63 0.48 -13.94
CA ALA A 15 -8.85 0.56 -12.49
C ALA A 15 -7.58 0.12 -11.75
N ALA A 16 -7.27 0.76 -10.62
CA ALA A 16 -6.14 0.39 -9.78
C ALA A 16 -6.54 0.37 -8.29
N LEU A 17 -6.17 -0.69 -7.60
CA LEU A 17 -6.16 -0.72 -6.14
C LEU A 17 -4.89 -0.04 -5.65
N THR A 18 -5.06 1.03 -4.88
CA THR A 18 -3.97 1.88 -4.40
C THR A 18 -4.10 2.06 -2.89
N ASN A 19 -3.00 1.90 -2.17
CA ASN A 19 -2.95 2.27 -0.75
C ASN A 19 -2.93 3.79 -0.65
N VAL A 20 -3.80 4.38 0.16
CA VAL A 20 -3.94 5.84 0.26
C VAL A 20 -3.75 6.27 1.70
N VAL A 21 -2.96 7.32 1.91
CA VAL A 21 -2.77 8.00 3.19
C VAL A 21 -3.23 9.44 3.04
N LEU A 22 -4.36 9.75 3.67
CA LEU A 22 -4.85 11.12 3.86
C LEU A 22 -4.27 11.69 5.15
N LEU A 23 -3.39 12.67 5.02
CA LEU A 23 -2.77 13.38 6.14
C LEU A 23 -3.68 14.50 6.66
N ASP A 24 -3.69 14.70 7.97
CA ASP A 24 -4.14 15.94 8.58
C ASP A 24 -3.09 17.05 8.34
N PRO A 25 -3.48 18.34 8.38
CA PRO A 25 -2.55 19.44 8.09
C PRO A 25 -1.27 19.37 8.93
N GLY A 26 -0.11 19.27 8.27
CA GLY A 26 1.20 19.18 8.92
C GLY A 26 1.50 17.85 9.62
N GLU A 27 0.66 16.82 9.44
CA GLU A 27 0.88 15.51 10.05
C GLU A 27 2.04 14.74 9.39
N PRO A 28 2.95 14.14 10.17
CA PRO A 28 4.00 13.30 9.61
C PRO A 28 3.41 12.02 8.98
N ALA A 29 4.04 11.56 7.90
CA ALA A 29 3.57 10.39 7.16
C ALA A 29 3.63 9.08 7.96
N ASP A 30 4.44 9.03 9.02
CA ASP A 30 4.60 7.91 9.96
C ASP A 30 4.01 8.22 11.34
N SER A 31 3.00 9.09 11.42
CA SER A 31 2.25 9.27 12.65
C SER A 31 1.65 7.94 13.12
N GLU A 32 1.45 7.80 14.44
CA GLU A 32 0.79 6.61 15.01
C GLU A 32 -0.59 6.36 14.38
N ARG A 33 -1.34 7.43 14.09
CA ARG A 33 -2.63 7.36 13.40
C ARG A 33 -2.49 6.77 12.01
N VAL A 34 -1.51 7.23 11.23
CA VAL A 34 -1.27 6.72 9.88
C VAL A 34 -0.85 5.25 9.94
N ILE A 35 0.12 4.90 10.78
CA ILE A 35 0.57 3.50 10.94
C ILE A 35 -0.59 2.59 11.34
N ARG A 36 -1.46 3.02 12.26
CA ARG A 36 -2.65 2.26 12.65
C ARG A 36 -3.63 2.07 11.49
N THR A 37 -3.79 3.08 10.64
CA THR A 37 -4.73 3.07 9.51
C THR A 37 -4.23 2.23 8.32
N VAL A 38 -2.95 2.34 7.95
CA VAL A 38 -2.41 1.73 6.71
C VAL A 38 -1.29 0.73 6.94
N GLY A 39 -0.90 0.45 8.18
CA GLY A 39 0.18 -0.48 8.49
C GLY A 39 0.05 -1.83 7.76
N PRO A 40 -1.09 -2.53 7.86
CA PRO A 40 -1.31 -3.78 7.14
C PRO A 40 -1.21 -3.65 5.60
N ASN A 41 -1.57 -2.49 5.05
CA ASN A 41 -1.49 -2.22 3.61
C ASN A 41 -0.03 -2.03 3.15
N VAL A 42 0.77 -1.36 3.99
CA VAL A 42 2.21 -1.19 3.77
C VAL A 42 2.89 -2.56 3.82
N MET A 43 2.59 -3.37 4.84
CA MET A 43 3.19 -4.69 4.98
C MET A 43 2.76 -5.66 3.88
N ALA A 44 1.53 -5.59 3.39
CA ALA A 44 1.10 -6.32 2.18
C ALA A 44 2.04 -6.09 0.98
N SER A 45 2.58 -4.87 0.82
CA SER A 45 3.57 -4.59 -0.23
C SER A 45 4.90 -5.30 0.05
N VAL A 46 5.34 -5.31 1.32
CA VAL A 46 6.57 -6.01 1.75
C VAL A 46 6.43 -7.52 1.53
N TYR A 47 5.26 -8.10 1.82
CA TYR A 47 4.94 -9.51 1.64
C TYR A 47 5.09 -9.95 0.19
N TYR A 48 4.51 -9.18 -0.74
CA TYR A 48 4.67 -9.40 -2.16
C TYR A 48 6.15 -9.45 -2.59
N PHE A 49 6.97 -8.50 -2.11
CA PHE A 49 8.39 -8.49 -2.46
C PHE A 49 9.18 -9.61 -1.79
N TYR A 50 8.79 -10.02 -0.58
CA TYR A 50 9.37 -11.18 0.11
C TYR A 50 9.24 -12.43 -0.75
N ASP A 51 8.03 -12.73 -1.22
CA ASP A 51 7.80 -13.87 -2.11
C ASP A 51 8.57 -13.72 -3.42
N ALA A 52 8.49 -12.54 -4.07
CA ALA A 52 9.16 -12.31 -5.34
C ALA A 52 10.69 -12.51 -5.25
N VAL A 53 11.31 -12.10 -4.14
CA VAL A 53 12.75 -12.30 -3.88
C VAL A 53 13.06 -13.79 -3.70
N HIS A 54 12.29 -14.50 -2.88
CA HIS A 54 12.54 -15.91 -2.57
C HIS A 54 12.26 -16.84 -3.75
N GLU A 55 11.16 -16.61 -4.48
CA GLU A 55 10.79 -17.41 -5.65
C GLU A 55 11.74 -17.22 -6.83
N ARG A 56 12.25 -16.00 -7.02
CA ARG A 56 13.03 -15.64 -8.22
C ARG A 56 14.53 -15.53 -7.96
N GLY A 57 14.98 -15.58 -6.71
CA GLY A 57 16.38 -15.41 -6.33
C GLY A 57 16.95 -14.03 -6.72
N ILE A 58 16.12 -12.98 -6.62
CA ILE A 58 16.51 -11.60 -6.95
C ILE A 58 16.81 -10.78 -5.69
N GLU A 59 17.52 -9.67 -5.86
CA GLU A 59 17.73 -8.72 -4.75
C GLU A 59 16.45 -7.96 -4.38
N PRO A 60 16.24 -7.60 -3.10
CA PRO A 60 15.13 -6.74 -2.71
C PRO A 60 15.25 -5.37 -3.39
N PRO A 61 14.10 -4.75 -3.76
CA PRO A 61 14.09 -3.44 -4.38
C PRO A 61 14.73 -2.41 -3.46
N PRO A 62 15.35 -1.33 -4.01
CA PRO A 62 16.11 -0.36 -3.22
C PRO A 62 15.38 0.18 -1.98
N PHE A 63 14.09 0.49 -2.10
CA PHE A 63 13.28 1.05 -1.00
C PHE A 63 13.05 0.08 0.17
N LEU A 64 13.28 -1.23 -0.01
CA LEU A 64 13.14 -2.24 1.05
C LEU A 64 14.46 -2.61 1.72
N ARG A 65 15.61 -2.34 1.08
CA ARG A 65 16.93 -2.82 1.55
C ARG A 65 17.22 -2.50 3.02
N ARG A 66 16.78 -1.32 3.48
CA ARG A 66 16.97 -0.86 4.86
C ARG A 66 16.22 -1.71 5.89
N ILE A 67 14.98 -2.11 5.59
CA ILE A 67 14.16 -2.92 6.51
C ILE A 67 14.35 -4.42 6.30
N TRP A 68 14.88 -4.81 5.12
CA TRP A 68 14.87 -6.20 4.65
C TRP A 68 15.44 -7.21 5.64
N PRO A 69 16.64 -7.02 6.22
CA PRO A 69 17.18 -8.01 7.16
C PRO A 69 16.29 -8.19 8.39
N ARG A 70 15.73 -7.09 8.91
CA ARG A 70 14.83 -7.12 10.08
C ARG A 70 13.51 -7.81 9.75
N TYR A 71 12.96 -7.56 8.56
CA TYR A 71 11.75 -8.25 8.11
C TYR A 71 11.99 -9.76 7.95
N CYS A 72 13.09 -10.15 7.31
CA CYS A 72 13.47 -11.57 7.18
C CYS A 72 13.62 -12.24 8.56
N SER A 73 14.26 -11.59 9.52
CA SER A 73 14.37 -12.13 10.88
C SER A 73 13.00 -12.38 11.53
N LEU A 74 12.01 -11.49 11.36
CA LEU A 74 10.65 -11.72 11.85
C LEU A 74 9.96 -12.89 11.15
N VAL A 75 10.26 -13.15 9.88
CA VAL A 75 9.70 -14.31 9.15
C VAL A 75 10.34 -15.60 9.65
N GLU A 76 11.64 -15.57 9.93
CA GLU A 76 12.43 -16.73 10.34
C GLU A 76 12.06 -17.26 11.73
N GLU A 77 11.37 -16.47 12.55
CA GLU A 77 10.73 -16.92 13.80
C GLU A 77 9.65 -18.00 13.58
N VAL A 78 9.13 -18.12 12.36
CA VAL A 78 8.15 -19.14 11.97
C VAL A 78 8.83 -20.28 11.19
N PRO A 79 8.48 -21.56 11.48
CA PRO A 79 8.99 -22.71 10.74
C PRO A 79 8.77 -22.58 9.22
N PRO A 80 9.73 -23.01 8.38
CA PRO A 80 9.67 -22.83 6.93
C PRO A 80 8.35 -23.22 6.27
N GLU A 81 7.75 -24.33 6.69
CA GLU A 81 6.48 -24.87 6.21
C GLU A 81 5.27 -23.95 6.46
N HIS A 82 5.36 -23.04 7.43
CA HIS A 82 4.29 -22.12 7.83
C HIS A 82 4.52 -20.66 7.39
N ARG A 83 5.69 -20.33 6.83
CA ARG A 83 6.04 -18.95 6.45
C ARG A 83 5.08 -18.34 5.43
N HIS A 84 4.58 -19.14 4.49
CA HIS A 84 3.61 -18.65 3.49
C HIS A 84 2.29 -18.19 4.13
N PHE A 85 1.80 -18.90 5.15
CA PHE A 85 0.64 -18.48 5.93
C PHE A 85 0.97 -17.23 6.73
N ARG A 86 2.09 -17.22 7.46
CA ARG A 86 2.50 -16.06 8.26
C ARG A 86 2.69 -14.80 7.42
N THR A 87 3.20 -14.91 6.20
CA THR A 87 3.40 -13.74 5.33
C THR A 87 2.08 -13.18 4.78
N HIS A 88 0.97 -13.94 4.76
CA HIS A 88 -0.28 -13.47 4.14
C HIS A 88 -1.49 -13.48 5.07
N GLU A 89 -1.39 -14.10 6.25
CA GLU A 89 -2.37 -13.89 7.30
C GLU A 89 -2.33 -12.41 7.71
N GLY A 90 -3.49 -11.82 8.00
CA GLY A 90 -3.54 -10.41 8.36
C GLY A 90 -3.43 -9.42 7.19
N HIS A 91 -3.34 -9.87 5.94
CA HIS A 91 -3.30 -8.99 4.76
C HIS A 91 -4.43 -7.94 4.82
N TYR A 92 -4.08 -6.65 4.85
CA TYR A 92 -4.99 -5.50 4.97
C TYR A 92 -5.79 -5.41 6.28
N THR A 93 -5.58 -6.30 7.26
CA THR A 93 -6.42 -6.39 8.47
C THR A 93 -5.66 -6.19 9.78
N TYR A 94 -4.46 -6.75 9.95
CA TYR A 94 -3.64 -6.54 11.14
C TYR A 94 -2.14 -6.65 10.82
N LEU A 95 -1.31 -6.22 11.77
CA LEU A 95 0.14 -6.36 11.73
C LEU A 95 0.59 -7.52 12.61
N HIS A 96 1.61 -8.24 12.17
CA HIS A 96 2.32 -9.17 13.06
C HIS A 96 3.12 -8.42 14.13
N PRO A 97 3.38 -9.05 15.29
CA PRO A 97 4.29 -8.51 16.28
C PRO A 97 5.62 -8.08 15.66
N GLY A 98 6.06 -6.86 15.99
CA GLY A 98 7.34 -6.30 15.51
C GLY A 98 7.26 -5.54 14.18
N GLU A 99 6.28 -5.80 13.31
CA GLU A 99 6.21 -5.16 11.99
C GLU A 99 5.99 -3.66 12.03
N ALA A 100 5.19 -3.18 12.99
CA ALA A 100 4.95 -1.75 13.18
C ALA A 100 6.26 -0.94 13.35
N LYS A 101 7.33 -1.57 13.88
CA LYS A 101 8.64 -0.92 14.08
C LYS A 101 9.46 -0.81 12.79
N LEU A 102 9.05 -1.47 11.72
CA LEU A 102 9.68 -1.39 10.40
C LEU A 102 9.09 -0.26 9.55
N ILE A 103 7.88 0.18 9.90
CA ILE A 103 7.10 1.12 9.10
C ILE A 103 7.51 2.54 9.48
N ASP A 104 8.07 3.26 8.50
CA ASP A 104 8.42 4.67 8.62
C ASP A 104 7.96 5.46 7.39
N ALA A 105 8.18 6.78 7.42
CA ALA A 105 7.69 7.69 6.39
C ALA A 105 8.22 7.33 4.98
N GLU A 106 9.44 6.79 4.87
CA GLU A 106 10.01 6.37 3.59
C GLU A 106 9.26 5.17 3.03
N LEU A 107 9.05 4.14 3.84
CA LEU A 107 8.32 2.94 3.42
C LEU A 107 6.86 3.26 3.06
N ILE A 108 6.20 4.11 3.86
CA ILE A 108 4.83 4.55 3.61
C ILE A 108 4.74 5.28 2.26
N ARG A 109 5.64 6.22 1.98
CA ARG A 109 5.66 6.95 0.69
C ARG A 109 6.03 6.08 -0.50
N ALA A 110 6.81 5.02 -0.31
CA ALA A 110 7.15 4.08 -1.37
C ALA A 110 6.00 3.14 -1.74
N THR A 111 5.05 2.92 -0.84
CA THR A 111 3.98 1.91 -0.98
C THR A 111 2.57 2.48 -1.02
N CYS A 112 2.42 3.77 -0.74
CA CYS A 112 1.13 4.46 -0.69
C CYS A 112 1.12 5.77 -1.49
N LEU A 113 -0.07 6.16 -1.93
CA LEU A 113 -0.39 7.52 -2.35
C LEU A 113 -0.60 8.38 -1.09
N VAL A 114 0.39 9.19 -0.73
CA VAL A 114 0.42 9.94 0.53
C VAL A 114 0.28 11.43 0.29
N GLY A 115 -0.64 12.10 0.96
CA GLY A 115 -0.70 13.56 0.96
C GLY A 115 -1.80 14.15 1.83
N GLU A 116 -1.77 15.46 1.99
CA GLU A 116 -2.96 16.21 2.41
C GLU A 116 -4.02 16.19 1.29
N ALA A 117 -5.22 16.68 1.59
CA ALA A 117 -6.37 16.56 0.68
C ALA A 117 -6.09 17.16 -0.71
N ASP A 118 -5.51 18.35 -0.78
CA ASP A 118 -5.25 19.04 -2.05
C ASP A 118 -4.15 18.34 -2.86
N GLU A 119 -3.11 17.86 -2.17
CA GLU A 119 -2.04 17.09 -2.80
C GLU A 119 -2.55 15.74 -3.33
N LEU A 120 -3.47 15.09 -2.61
CA LEU A 120 -4.09 13.85 -3.07
C LEU A 120 -4.96 14.09 -4.31
N ILE A 121 -5.78 15.14 -4.32
CA ILE A 121 -6.59 15.50 -5.50
C ILE A 121 -5.69 15.69 -6.72
N GLU A 122 -4.61 16.46 -6.60
CA GLU A 122 -3.69 16.69 -7.72
C GLU A 122 -3.00 15.41 -8.19
N ARG A 123 -2.54 14.55 -7.27
CA ARG A 123 -1.94 13.25 -7.67
C ARG A 123 -2.97 12.31 -8.31
N ILE A 124 -4.22 12.30 -7.85
CA ILE A 124 -5.29 11.49 -8.48
C ILE A 124 -5.57 12.03 -9.89
N ARG A 125 -5.59 13.36 -10.09
CA ARG A 125 -5.70 13.98 -11.41
C ARG A 125 -4.53 13.64 -12.33
N GLU A 126 -3.32 13.51 -11.79
CA GLU A 126 -2.15 13.02 -12.55
C GLU A 126 -2.35 11.58 -13.03
N LEU A 127 -2.83 10.70 -12.16
CA LEU A 127 -3.15 9.32 -12.52
C LEU A 127 -4.26 9.27 -13.58
N GLU A 128 -5.29 10.11 -13.45
CA GLU A 128 -6.37 10.25 -14.43
C GLU A 128 -5.85 10.72 -15.80
N ARG A 129 -4.98 11.74 -15.83
CA ARG A 129 -4.28 12.16 -17.06
C ARG A 129 -3.43 11.04 -17.66
N GLY A 130 -2.91 10.14 -16.83
CA GLY A 130 -2.23 8.91 -17.22
C GLY A 130 -3.16 7.80 -17.75
N GLY A 131 -4.47 8.01 -17.71
CA GLY A 131 -5.48 7.08 -18.22
C GLY A 131 -6.21 6.27 -17.15
N LEU A 132 -5.94 6.47 -15.85
CA LEU A 132 -6.70 5.85 -14.77
C LEU A 132 -8.16 6.35 -14.82
N ARG A 133 -9.11 5.43 -14.70
CA ARG A 133 -10.56 5.69 -14.70
C ARG A 133 -11.23 5.39 -13.36
N GLU A 134 -10.60 4.56 -12.54
CA GLU A 134 -11.13 4.20 -11.23
C GLU A 134 -9.97 3.96 -10.25
N LEU A 135 -10.05 4.61 -9.09
CA LEU A 135 -9.15 4.38 -7.98
C LEU A 135 -9.92 3.65 -6.87
N MET A 136 -9.47 2.44 -6.57
CA MET A 136 -9.96 1.65 -5.45
C MET A 136 -8.95 1.77 -4.31
N PHE A 137 -9.44 1.83 -3.08
CA PHE A 137 -8.61 1.65 -1.88
C PHE A 137 -9.33 0.72 -0.91
N ALA A 138 -8.56 0.01 -0.09
CA ALA A 138 -9.10 -0.88 0.92
C ALA A 138 -8.39 -0.65 2.24
N THR A 139 -9.15 -0.64 3.33
CA THR A 139 -8.66 -0.51 4.70
C THR A 139 -9.48 -1.48 5.54
N GLY A 140 -8.85 -2.53 6.09
CA GLY A 140 -9.54 -3.56 6.86
C GLY A 140 -9.59 -3.30 8.37
N VAL A 141 -8.77 -2.36 8.86
CA VAL A 141 -8.65 -2.01 10.28
C VAL A 141 -9.86 -1.24 10.82
N ASP A 142 -9.91 -0.96 12.11
CA ASP A 142 -11.02 -0.24 12.76
C ASP A 142 -11.15 1.21 12.26
N GLU A 143 -10.04 1.80 11.80
CA GLU A 143 -9.98 3.19 11.32
C GLU A 143 -10.68 3.39 9.97
N LYS A 144 -11.06 2.30 9.29
CA LYS A 144 -11.64 2.32 7.94
C LYS A 144 -12.81 3.29 7.81
N TRP A 145 -13.70 3.35 8.81
CA TRP A 145 -14.88 4.20 8.76
C TRP A 145 -14.51 5.68 8.79
N ARG A 146 -13.67 6.08 9.76
CA ARG A 146 -13.16 7.46 9.85
C ARG A 146 -12.41 7.83 8.58
N PHE A 147 -11.55 6.93 8.08
CA PHE A 147 -10.80 7.18 6.87
C PHE A 147 -11.71 7.38 5.65
N SER A 148 -12.71 6.51 5.45
CA SER A 148 -13.67 6.62 4.35
C SER A 148 -14.49 7.91 4.44
N GLU A 149 -14.97 8.29 5.62
CA GLU A 149 -15.72 9.54 5.83
C GLU A 149 -14.87 10.77 5.51
N GLU A 150 -13.63 10.82 6.03
CA GLU A 150 -12.73 11.93 5.80
C GLU A 150 -12.27 12.02 4.34
N PHE A 151 -12.00 10.88 3.70
CA PHE A 151 -11.67 10.83 2.28
C PHE A 151 -12.84 11.32 1.42
N ALA A 152 -14.06 10.87 1.72
CA ALA A 152 -15.26 11.33 1.03
C ALA A 152 -15.45 12.85 1.18
N ARG A 153 -15.32 13.37 2.41
CA ARG A 153 -15.54 14.79 2.72
C ARG A 153 -14.46 15.71 2.16
N ARG A 154 -13.18 15.30 2.20
CA ARG A 154 -12.04 16.18 1.92
C ARG A 154 -11.46 16.00 0.51
N VAL A 155 -11.66 14.83 -0.10
CA VAL A 155 -11.14 14.50 -1.43
C VAL A 155 -12.29 14.38 -2.41
N VAL A 156 -13.21 13.42 -2.21
CA VAL A 156 -14.28 13.13 -3.19
C VAL A 156 -15.21 14.32 -3.41
N ALA A 157 -15.66 15.00 -2.34
CA ALA A 157 -16.54 16.15 -2.44
C ALA A 157 -15.90 17.39 -3.10
N ARG A 158 -14.58 17.36 -3.34
CA ARG A 158 -13.79 18.48 -3.87
C ARG A 158 -13.08 18.13 -5.19
N TYR A 159 -13.19 16.89 -5.66
CA TYR A 159 -12.53 16.39 -6.87
C TYR A 159 -13.17 16.97 -8.13
#